data_AF-X1FBQ2-F1
#
_entry.id   AF-X1FBQ2-F1
#
_cell.length_a   1.000
_cell.length_b   1.000
_cell.length_c   1.000
_cell.angle_alpha   90.00
_cell.angle_beta   90.00
_cell.angle_gamma   90.00
#
_symmetry.space_group_name_H-M   'P 1'
#
loop_
_entity.id
_entity.type
_entity.pdbx_description
1 polymer ?
#
loop_
_entity_poly.entity_id
_entity_poly.type
_entity_poly.pdbx_seq_one_letter_code
_entity_poly.pdbx_strand_id
1 'polypeptide(L)'
;VLEIWELLKEYNFTSSDEENNNEENNTINPNILGYIFEKSIGDYRKATGAYYTRSKITNYISRNTLNRFFLDNINKKFQTVLPWPLDTFQQLKMYPIELRTKIYKYFIKLLEKLKICDPAVGSGAFLVSIGELIVRIYNFLINIIGLESIPYKSTEEIEGDKRRFKDLYELKTFIVQNNLYGVDINPSAVEICELRLWLWIVQPPPNLDTIDIKLEPLPNIEYNIRVGNSLFGYTSGIREIESFDKTAGEKVKFAMISEWA
;
A
#
# COMPACT_ATOMS: atom_id res chain seq x y z
N VAL A 1 6.76 -12.05 16.95
CA VAL A 1 8.16 -11.64 17.31
C VAL A 1 9.25 -12.68 17.00
N LEU A 2 9.62 -13.65 17.86
CA LEU A 2 10.84 -14.48 17.62
C LEU A 2 10.72 -15.42 16.40
N GLU A 3 9.60 -16.14 16.30
CA GLU A 3 9.42 -17.25 15.34
C GLU A 3 9.54 -16.83 13.87
N ILE A 4 9.05 -15.65 13.49
CA ILE A 4 9.06 -15.19 12.10
C ILE A 4 10.49 -14.89 11.60
N TRP A 5 11.40 -14.48 12.48
CA TRP A 5 12.81 -14.25 12.15
C TRP A 5 13.65 -15.52 12.09
N GLU A 6 13.12 -16.66 12.51
CA GLU A 6 13.74 -17.97 12.26
C GLU A 6 13.20 -18.54 10.96
N LEU A 7 11.87 -18.52 10.76
CA LEU A 7 11.22 -18.88 9.51
C LEU A 7 11.82 -18.15 8.30
N LEU A 8 12.02 -16.83 8.38
CA LEU A 8 12.56 -16.02 7.27
C LEU A 8 14.06 -16.28 6.96
N LYS A 9 14.81 -17.01 7.80
CA LYS A 9 16.22 -17.35 7.53
C LYS A 9 16.39 -18.58 6.63
N GLU A 10 15.36 -19.41 6.49
CA GLU A 10 15.42 -20.65 5.70
C GLU A 10 15.28 -20.42 4.19
N TYR A 11 14.89 -19.20 3.77
CA TYR A 11 14.51 -18.86 2.40
C TYR A 11 15.39 -17.75 1.80
N ASN A 12 15.66 -17.86 0.50
CA ASN A 12 16.14 -16.77 -0.34
C ASN A 12 14.96 -15.89 -0.81
N PHE A 13 15.23 -14.79 -1.50
CA PHE A 13 14.21 -13.84 -1.98
C PHE A 13 14.38 -13.57 -3.49
N THR A 14 13.27 -13.47 -4.24
CA THR A 14 13.26 -13.23 -5.70
C THR A 14 12.11 -12.30 -6.13
N SER A 15 12.23 -11.78 -7.34
CA SER A 15 11.34 -10.76 -7.94
C SER A 15 10.34 -11.32 -8.97
N SER A 16 10.40 -12.60 -9.32
CA SER A 16 9.50 -13.21 -10.31
C SER A 16 8.16 -13.62 -9.69
N ASP A 17 7.08 -13.49 -10.47
CA ASP A 17 5.76 -14.08 -10.21
C ASP A 17 5.58 -15.42 -10.96
N GLU A 18 6.68 -16.03 -11.42
CA GLU A 18 6.64 -17.31 -12.13
C GLU A 18 6.45 -18.47 -11.15
N GLU A 19 5.40 -19.27 -11.37
CA GLU A 19 5.20 -20.57 -10.74
C GLU A 19 6.26 -21.57 -11.23
N ASN A 20 7.49 -21.40 -10.75
CA ASN A 20 8.61 -22.30 -11.03
C ASN A 20 8.34 -23.65 -10.36
N ASN A 21 7.86 -24.61 -11.15
CA ASN A 21 7.55 -25.99 -10.74
C ASN A 21 8.85 -26.83 -10.58
N ASN A 22 9.90 -26.23 -10.00
CA ASN A 22 11.19 -26.84 -9.70
C ASN A 22 11.45 -26.69 -8.19
N GLU A 23 11.41 -27.80 -7.45
CA GLU A 23 11.28 -27.82 -5.98
C GLU A 23 12.54 -27.36 -5.19
N GLU A 24 13.59 -26.89 -5.87
CA GLU A 24 14.90 -26.61 -5.26
C GLU A 24 15.22 -25.12 -5.03
N ASN A 25 14.51 -24.18 -5.68
CA ASN A 25 14.78 -22.74 -5.51
C ASN A 25 13.87 -22.11 -4.45
N ASN A 26 14.28 -22.23 -3.18
CA ASN A 26 13.56 -21.78 -2.00
C ASN A 26 13.47 -20.24 -1.93
N THR A 27 12.53 -19.62 -2.66
CA THR A 27 12.57 -18.19 -2.99
C THR A 27 11.27 -17.43 -2.70
N ILE A 28 11.38 -16.28 -2.02
CA ILE A 28 10.25 -15.47 -1.53
C ILE A 28 10.07 -14.16 -2.31
N ASN A 29 8.83 -13.92 -2.70
CA ASN A 29 8.24 -12.68 -3.20
C ASN A 29 7.12 -12.25 -2.20
N PRO A 30 6.79 -10.96 -2.00
CA PRO A 30 5.66 -10.53 -1.14
C PRO A 30 4.30 -11.20 -1.46
N ASN A 31 4.10 -11.66 -2.70
CA ASN A 31 2.97 -12.53 -3.09
C ASN A 31 3.07 -13.92 -2.47
N ILE A 32 4.27 -14.53 -2.49
CA ILE A 32 4.57 -15.87 -1.95
C ILE A 32 4.49 -15.87 -0.41
N LEU A 33 5.03 -14.85 0.28
CA LEU A 33 4.88 -14.72 1.73
C LEU A 33 3.40 -14.60 2.15
N GLY A 34 2.63 -13.84 1.37
CA GLY A 34 1.18 -13.80 1.46
C GLY A 34 0.54 -15.17 1.34
N TYR A 35 0.86 -15.90 0.27
CA TYR A 35 0.34 -17.24 0.00
C TYR A 35 0.72 -18.28 1.08
N ILE A 36 1.95 -18.24 1.59
CA ILE A 36 2.42 -19.11 2.69
C ILE A 36 1.60 -18.86 3.95
N PHE A 37 1.41 -17.61 4.35
CA PHE A 37 0.58 -17.25 5.51
C PHE A 37 -0.90 -17.58 5.30
N GLU A 38 -1.43 -17.28 4.11
CA GLU A 38 -2.79 -17.64 3.69
C GLU A 38 -3.02 -19.16 3.70
N LYS A 39 -1.97 -19.98 3.58
CA LYS A 39 -2.01 -21.44 3.65
C LYS A 39 -1.82 -21.95 5.09
N SER A 40 -0.94 -21.37 5.90
CA SER A 40 -0.72 -21.77 7.30
C SER A 40 -1.89 -21.41 8.22
N ILE A 41 -2.60 -20.31 7.95
CA ILE A 41 -3.85 -19.92 8.64
C ILE A 41 -5.09 -20.72 8.18
N GLY A 42 -4.89 -21.84 7.46
CA GLY A 42 -5.92 -22.65 6.80
C GLY A 42 -7.12 -23.08 7.66
N ASP A 43 -6.92 -23.39 8.95
CA ASP A 43 -8.01 -23.76 9.86
C ASP A 43 -8.57 -22.55 10.64
N TYR A 44 -7.74 -21.54 10.94
CA TYR A 44 -8.19 -20.27 11.54
C TYR A 44 -9.18 -19.54 10.61
N ARG A 45 -9.03 -19.67 9.28
CA ARG A 45 -10.01 -19.23 8.26
C ARG A 45 -11.43 -19.75 8.53
N LYS A 46 -11.58 -21.03 8.91
CA LYS A 46 -12.89 -21.66 9.15
C LYS A 46 -13.53 -21.19 10.46
N ALA A 47 -12.71 -20.88 11.46
CA ALA A 47 -13.17 -20.45 12.78
C ALA A 47 -13.56 -18.96 12.83
N THR A 48 -12.94 -18.11 12.02
CA THR A 48 -13.07 -16.63 12.14
C THR A 48 -13.83 -15.95 11.00
N GLY A 49 -14.11 -16.64 9.89
CA GLY A 49 -14.80 -16.03 8.74
C GLY A 49 -13.95 -15.02 7.96
N ALA A 50 -12.62 -15.06 8.11
CA ALA A 50 -11.68 -14.19 7.41
C ALA A 50 -11.58 -14.52 5.90
N TYR A 51 -12.53 -14.00 5.11
CA TYR A 51 -12.57 -14.17 3.66
C TYR A 51 -11.66 -13.18 2.93
N TYR A 52 -10.63 -13.71 2.25
CA TYR A 52 -9.64 -12.90 1.55
C TYR A 52 -10.16 -12.29 0.23
N THR A 53 -9.95 -10.98 0.06
CA THR A 53 -10.31 -10.25 -1.16
C THR A 53 -9.30 -10.54 -2.27
N ARG A 54 -9.69 -11.37 -3.24
CA ARG A 54 -8.86 -11.75 -4.41
C ARG A 54 -8.33 -10.51 -5.14
N SER A 55 -7.12 -10.60 -5.70
CA SER A 55 -6.43 -9.50 -6.41
C SER A 55 -7.24 -8.82 -7.52
N LYS A 56 -8.15 -9.53 -8.19
CA LYS A 56 -9.08 -8.93 -9.18
C LYS A 56 -10.10 -7.98 -8.54
N ILE A 57 -10.52 -8.24 -7.31
CA ILE A 57 -11.51 -7.46 -6.56
C ILE A 57 -10.83 -6.25 -5.91
N THR A 58 -9.67 -6.42 -5.25
CA THR A 58 -8.92 -5.25 -4.72
C THR A 58 -8.58 -4.28 -5.84
N ASN A 59 -8.02 -4.75 -6.96
CA ASN A 59 -7.71 -3.88 -8.10
C ASN A 59 -8.95 -3.23 -8.73
N TYR A 60 -10.14 -3.86 -8.68
CA TYR A 60 -11.37 -3.23 -9.12
C TYR A 60 -11.80 -2.10 -8.16
N ILE A 61 -11.81 -2.35 -6.85
CA ILE A 61 -12.18 -1.34 -5.83
C ILE A 61 -11.20 -0.17 -5.90
N SER A 62 -9.89 -0.43 -5.82
CA SER A 62 -8.83 0.58 -5.93
C SER A 62 -9.02 1.47 -7.17
N ARG A 63 -9.25 0.86 -8.35
CA ARG A 63 -9.40 1.60 -9.61
C ARG A 63 -10.67 2.43 -9.70
N ASN A 64 -11.80 1.96 -9.19
CA ASN A 64 -13.04 2.75 -9.24
C ASN A 64 -13.03 3.87 -8.20
N THR A 65 -12.44 3.65 -7.02
CA THR A 65 -12.37 4.67 -5.96
C THR A 65 -11.31 5.74 -6.24
N LEU A 66 -10.03 5.38 -6.46
CA LEU A 66 -8.96 6.39 -6.54
C LEU A 66 -8.96 7.18 -7.85
N ASN A 67 -9.21 6.54 -9.00
CA ASN A 67 -9.28 7.29 -10.26
C ASN A 67 -10.41 8.33 -10.17
N ARG A 68 -11.58 7.96 -9.64
CA ARG A 68 -12.70 8.88 -9.46
C ARG A 68 -12.36 10.01 -8.49
N PHE A 69 -11.78 9.71 -7.32
CA PHE A 69 -11.33 10.72 -6.36
C PHE A 69 -10.39 11.76 -6.99
N PHE A 70 -9.34 11.33 -7.69
CA PHE A 70 -8.38 12.25 -8.31
C PHE A 70 -9.02 13.02 -9.47
N LEU A 71 -9.76 12.35 -10.36
CA LEU A 71 -10.39 12.99 -11.52
C LEU A 71 -11.46 14.00 -11.10
N ASP A 72 -12.31 13.72 -10.12
CA ASP A 72 -13.32 14.69 -9.64
C ASP A 72 -12.67 15.93 -9.01
N ASN A 73 -11.60 15.76 -8.23
CA ASN A 73 -10.87 16.90 -7.69
C ASN A 73 -10.18 17.72 -8.80
N ILE A 74 -9.57 17.06 -9.80
CA ILE A 74 -8.98 17.74 -10.97
C ILE A 74 -10.07 18.48 -11.77
N ASN A 75 -11.17 17.82 -12.11
CA ASN A 75 -12.30 18.40 -12.83
C ASN A 75 -12.84 19.63 -12.11
N LYS A 76 -13.12 19.52 -10.79
CA LYS A 76 -13.57 20.65 -9.95
C LYS A 76 -12.54 21.78 -9.88
N LYS A 77 -11.24 21.47 -9.83
CA LYS A 77 -10.17 22.48 -9.74
C LYS A 77 -9.90 23.21 -11.06
N PHE A 78 -10.10 22.54 -12.18
CA PHE A 78 -9.78 23.02 -13.53
C PHE A 78 -11.03 23.23 -14.42
N GLN A 79 -12.23 23.29 -13.83
CA GLN A 79 -13.53 23.43 -14.51
C GLN A 79 -13.66 24.63 -15.46
N THR A 80 -12.80 25.65 -15.33
CA THR A 80 -12.79 26.85 -16.19
C THR A 80 -11.81 26.75 -17.37
N VAL A 81 -11.00 25.68 -17.45
CA VAL A 81 -10.01 25.44 -18.52
C VAL A 81 -10.14 24.06 -19.17
N LEU A 82 -10.88 23.14 -18.54
CA LEU A 82 -11.34 21.88 -19.13
C LEU A 82 -12.72 22.13 -19.78
N PRO A 83 -12.88 22.03 -21.11
CA PRO A 83 -14.17 22.21 -21.78
C PRO A 83 -15.16 21.09 -21.47
N TRP A 84 -14.66 19.91 -21.07
CA TRP A 84 -15.42 18.74 -20.66
C TRP A 84 -14.73 18.09 -19.46
N PRO A 85 -15.46 17.46 -18.51
CA PRO A 85 -14.86 16.64 -17.46
C PRO A 85 -13.98 15.51 -18.02
N LEU A 86 -12.95 15.15 -17.27
CA LEU A 86 -12.10 14.00 -17.53
C LEU A 86 -12.70 12.75 -16.85
N ASP A 87 -12.92 11.70 -17.63
CA ASP A 87 -13.32 10.36 -17.15
C ASP A 87 -12.10 9.43 -17.00
N THR A 88 -10.98 9.80 -17.62
CA THR A 88 -9.73 9.04 -17.67
C THR A 88 -8.53 9.97 -17.64
N PHE A 89 -7.41 9.52 -17.07
CA PHE A 89 -6.14 10.25 -17.19
C PHE A 89 -5.63 10.29 -18.64
N GLN A 90 -5.99 9.32 -19.47
CA GLN A 90 -5.65 9.22 -20.89
C GLN A 90 -6.04 10.49 -21.68
N GLN A 91 -7.21 11.07 -21.40
CA GLN A 91 -7.68 12.32 -22.01
C GLN A 91 -6.71 13.50 -21.78
N LEU A 92 -5.89 13.50 -20.72
CA LEU A 92 -4.90 14.55 -20.47
C LEU A 92 -3.88 14.70 -21.60
N LYS A 93 -3.60 13.63 -22.38
CA LYS A 93 -2.67 13.69 -23.52
C LYS A 93 -3.10 14.69 -24.61
N MET A 94 -4.39 15.02 -24.69
CA MET A 94 -4.96 15.96 -25.66
C MET A 94 -4.73 17.44 -25.29
N TYR A 95 -4.32 17.73 -24.06
CA TYR A 95 -4.20 19.11 -23.56
C TYR A 95 -2.75 19.65 -23.62
N PRO A 96 -2.53 20.97 -23.69
CA PRO A 96 -1.20 21.58 -23.70
C PRO A 96 -0.34 21.23 -22.48
N ILE A 97 0.99 21.17 -22.68
CA ILE A 97 1.98 20.76 -21.68
C ILE A 97 1.91 21.58 -20.39
N GLU A 98 1.56 22.86 -20.49
CA GLU A 98 1.38 23.80 -19.38
C GLU A 98 0.20 23.39 -18.48
N LEU A 99 -0.89 22.92 -19.07
CA LEU A 99 -2.05 22.43 -18.33
C LEU A 99 -1.76 21.05 -17.71
N ARG A 100 -1.12 20.14 -18.46
CA ARG A 100 -0.68 18.83 -17.94
C ARG A 100 0.26 19.02 -16.74
N THR A 101 1.18 19.99 -16.80
CA THR A 101 2.10 20.36 -15.70
C THR A 101 1.36 20.96 -14.49
N LYS A 102 0.36 21.82 -14.71
CA LYS A 102 -0.49 22.35 -13.63
C LYS A 102 -1.30 21.23 -12.96
N ILE A 103 -1.80 20.28 -13.73
CA ILE A 103 -2.56 19.13 -13.22
C ILE A 103 -1.66 18.17 -12.44
N TYR A 104 -0.45 17.85 -12.92
CA TYR A 104 0.55 17.10 -12.13
C TYR A 104 0.85 17.78 -10.79
N LYS A 105 1.17 19.09 -10.79
CA LYS A 105 1.43 19.85 -9.56
C LYS A 105 0.22 19.94 -8.62
N TYR A 106 -1.00 19.72 -9.11
CA TYR A 106 -2.20 19.62 -8.27
C TYR A 106 -2.43 18.18 -7.76
N PHE A 107 -2.17 17.16 -8.58
CA PHE A 107 -2.18 15.76 -8.16
C PHE A 107 -1.22 15.51 -6.98
N ILE A 108 -0.01 16.06 -7.02
CA ILE A 108 0.93 15.99 -5.88
C ILE A 108 0.30 16.58 -4.61
N LYS A 109 -0.36 17.74 -4.70
CA LYS A 109 -1.04 18.38 -3.55
C LYS A 109 -2.30 17.66 -3.07
N LEU A 110 -2.87 16.78 -3.87
CA LEU A 110 -3.92 15.84 -3.45
C LEU A 110 -3.29 14.61 -2.76
N LEU A 111 -2.22 14.06 -3.34
CA LEU A 111 -1.49 12.92 -2.81
C LEU A 111 -0.85 13.24 -1.44
N GLU A 112 -0.31 14.44 -1.25
CA GLU A 112 0.21 14.95 0.04
C GLU A 112 -0.86 15.08 1.14
N LYS A 113 -2.16 14.94 0.79
CA LYS A 113 -3.29 15.03 1.72
C LYS A 113 -4.17 13.77 1.75
N LEU A 114 -3.89 12.79 0.90
CA LEU A 114 -4.69 11.59 0.76
C LEU A 114 -4.44 10.66 1.95
N LYS A 115 -5.51 10.22 2.61
CA LYS A 115 -5.48 9.23 3.70
C LYS A 115 -6.44 8.10 3.33
N ILE A 116 -5.97 6.87 3.38
CA ILE A 116 -6.73 5.67 2.99
C ILE A 116 -6.58 4.65 4.12
N CYS A 117 -7.69 4.30 4.77
CA CYS A 117 -7.71 3.35 5.87
C CYS A 117 -8.44 2.06 5.45
N ASP A 118 -7.83 0.91 5.73
CA ASP A 118 -8.49 -0.39 5.69
C ASP A 118 -8.79 -0.86 7.14
N PRO A 119 -10.06 -0.87 7.58
CA PRO A 119 -10.44 -1.19 8.96
C PRO A 119 -10.46 -2.70 9.26
N ALA A 120 -10.17 -3.57 8.28
CA ALA A 120 -10.02 -5.01 8.47
C ALA A 120 -8.91 -5.53 7.54
N VAL A 121 -7.71 -4.94 7.70
CA VAL A 121 -6.64 -4.96 6.69
C VAL A 121 -6.11 -6.36 6.35
N GLY A 122 -6.25 -7.33 7.26
CA GLY A 122 -5.73 -8.68 7.08
C GLY A 122 -4.25 -8.64 6.73
N SER A 123 -3.86 -9.36 5.67
CA SER A 123 -2.48 -9.36 5.18
C SER A 123 -2.06 -8.14 4.34
N GLY A 124 -2.88 -7.08 4.24
CA GLY A 124 -2.50 -5.82 3.55
C GLY A 124 -2.65 -5.79 2.02
N ALA A 125 -3.29 -6.79 1.41
CA ALA A 125 -3.40 -6.90 -0.05
C ALA A 125 -4.13 -5.71 -0.73
N PHE A 126 -5.10 -5.10 -0.03
CA PHE A 126 -5.79 -3.93 -0.54
C PHE A 126 -4.89 -2.69 -0.52
N LEU A 127 -4.14 -2.46 0.56
CA LEU A 127 -3.20 -1.35 0.68
C LEU A 127 -2.08 -1.42 -0.38
N VAL A 128 -1.57 -2.62 -0.70
CA VAL A 128 -0.61 -2.80 -1.81
C VAL A 128 -1.24 -2.47 -3.17
N SER A 129 -2.45 -2.97 -3.46
CA SER A 129 -3.18 -2.65 -4.71
C SER A 129 -3.45 -1.15 -4.87
N ILE A 130 -3.77 -0.47 -3.75
CA ILE A 130 -3.92 0.98 -3.67
C ILE A 130 -2.58 1.68 -3.98
N GLY A 131 -1.49 1.26 -3.34
CA GLY A 131 -0.16 1.84 -3.55
C GLY A 131 0.34 1.68 -4.99
N GLU A 132 0.18 0.49 -5.57
CA GLU A 132 0.45 0.24 -6.99
C GLU A 132 -0.32 1.19 -7.91
N LEU A 133 -1.61 1.42 -7.64
CA LEU A 133 -2.42 2.32 -8.46
C LEU A 133 -1.92 3.76 -8.37
N ILE A 134 -1.53 4.24 -7.19
CA ILE A 134 -0.92 5.57 -7.03
C ILE A 134 0.40 5.66 -7.83
N VAL A 135 1.26 4.65 -7.77
CA VAL A 135 2.51 4.58 -8.56
C VAL A 135 2.22 4.59 -10.07
N ARG A 136 1.21 3.84 -10.53
CA ARG A 136 0.78 3.82 -11.94
C ARG A 136 0.26 5.19 -12.41
N ILE A 137 -0.52 5.88 -11.58
CA ILE A 137 -1.01 7.24 -11.88
C ILE A 137 0.15 8.25 -11.90
N TYR A 138 1.05 8.21 -10.91
CA TYR A 138 2.22 9.08 -10.85
C TYR A 138 3.10 8.92 -12.10
N ASN A 139 3.46 7.69 -12.46
CA ASN A 139 4.27 7.41 -13.66
C ASN A 139 3.58 7.85 -14.96
N PHE A 140 2.25 7.68 -15.07
CA PHE A 140 1.51 8.24 -16.21
C PHE A 140 1.59 9.77 -16.25
N LEU A 141 1.42 10.44 -15.09
CA LEU A 141 1.40 11.90 -15.02
C LEU A 141 2.76 12.55 -15.28
N ILE A 142 3.88 11.95 -14.84
CA ILE A 142 5.22 12.44 -15.18
C ILE A 142 5.52 12.24 -16.69
N ASN A 143 5.12 11.11 -17.26
CA ASN A 143 5.33 10.80 -18.68
C ASN A 143 4.61 11.80 -19.59
N ILE A 144 3.35 12.16 -19.30
CA ILE A 144 2.65 13.16 -20.11
C ILE A 144 3.21 14.58 -19.95
N ILE A 145 3.99 14.88 -18.92
CA ILE A 145 4.71 16.17 -18.79
C ILE A 145 6.13 16.14 -19.37
N GLY A 146 6.47 15.11 -20.15
CA GLY A 146 7.74 15.02 -20.87
C GLY A 146 8.93 14.63 -19.98
N LEU A 147 8.67 14.07 -18.80
CA LEU A 147 9.69 13.46 -17.95
C LEU A 147 9.71 11.95 -18.17
N GLU A 148 10.87 11.33 -17.99
CA GLU A 148 10.98 9.87 -18.04
C GLU A 148 10.30 9.22 -16.83
N SER A 149 9.97 7.93 -16.98
CA SER A 149 9.51 7.07 -15.87
C SER A 149 10.40 7.21 -14.65
N ILE A 150 9.84 7.08 -13.44
CA ILE A 150 10.65 7.19 -12.23
C ILE A 150 11.66 6.02 -12.18
N PRO A 151 12.97 6.27 -11.96
CA PRO A 151 13.95 5.19 -11.86
C PRO A 151 13.66 4.36 -10.60
N TYR A 152 14.09 3.10 -10.58
CA TYR A 152 13.89 2.26 -9.38
C TYR A 152 14.66 2.82 -8.17
N LYS A 153 15.93 3.17 -8.39
CA LYS A 153 16.80 3.91 -7.48
C LYS A 153 17.53 4.99 -8.28
N SER A 154 17.67 6.20 -7.75
CA SER A 154 18.49 7.24 -8.40
C SER A 154 19.92 7.13 -7.88
N THR A 155 20.88 6.98 -8.80
CA THR A 155 22.32 6.99 -8.51
C THR A 155 22.92 8.40 -8.55
N GLU A 156 22.26 9.32 -9.25
CA GLU A 156 22.73 10.68 -9.52
C GLU A 156 21.59 11.70 -9.32
N GLU A 157 21.94 12.98 -9.12
CA GLU A 157 21.00 14.10 -9.16
C GLU A 157 20.92 14.64 -10.60
N ILE A 158 19.75 14.50 -11.24
CA ILE A 158 19.55 14.96 -12.62
C ILE A 158 19.17 16.44 -12.60
N GLU A 159 20.06 17.31 -13.08
CA GLU A 159 19.81 18.75 -13.13
C GLU A 159 18.54 19.08 -13.95
N GLY A 160 17.66 19.89 -13.36
CA GLY A 160 16.40 20.30 -14.01
C GLY A 160 15.26 19.27 -13.93
N ASP A 161 15.44 18.15 -13.21
CA ASP A 161 14.33 17.25 -12.87
C ASP A 161 13.20 18.00 -12.14
N LYS A 162 11.96 17.66 -12.47
CA LYS A 162 10.72 18.26 -11.98
C LYS A 162 9.79 17.22 -11.32
N ARG A 163 10.24 15.98 -11.16
CA ARG A 163 9.59 14.94 -10.36
C ARG A 163 9.56 15.37 -8.88
N ARG A 164 8.50 14.97 -8.16
CA ARG A 164 8.38 15.19 -6.70
C ARG A 164 9.27 14.23 -5.91
N PHE A 165 9.52 13.04 -6.44
CA PHE A 165 10.29 11.98 -5.79
C PHE A 165 11.44 11.56 -6.72
N LYS A 166 12.64 11.36 -6.16
CA LYS A 166 13.88 11.02 -6.89
C LYS A 166 13.79 9.66 -7.57
N ASP A 167 13.20 8.69 -6.87
CA ASP A 167 13.14 7.30 -7.27
C ASP A 167 11.91 6.57 -6.74
N LEU A 168 11.67 5.36 -7.26
CA LEU A 168 10.51 4.55 -6.90
C LEU A 168 10.52 4.17 -5.42
N TYR A 169 11.70 4.00 -4.81
CA TYR A 169 11.83 3.78 -3.37
C TYR A 169 11.28 4.96 -2.56
N GLU A 170 11.65 6.21 -2.87
CA GLU A 170 11.11 7.39 -2.19
C GLU A 170 9.60 7.51 -2.40
N LEU A 171 9.10 7.30 -3.62
CA LEU A 171 7.67 7.34 -3.93
C LEU A 171 6.88 6.29 -3.15
N LYS A 172 7.34 5.02 -3.12
CA LYS A 172 6.67 3.95 -2.37
C LYS A 172 6.74 4.20 -0.85
N THR A 173 7.90 4.60 -0.32
CA THR A 173 8.07 4.95 1.10
C THR A 173 7.15 6.09 1.51
N PHE A 174 7.06 7.15 0.70
CA PHE A 174 6.12 8.24 0.91
C PHE A 174 4.68 7.73 0.97
N ILE A 175 4.26 6.89 0.02
CA ILE A 175 2.90 6.33 -0.04
C ILE A 175 2.59 5.54 1.24
N VAL A 176 3.45 4.61 1.65
CA VAL A 176 3.18 3.78 2.84
C VAL A 176 3.08 4.66 4.10
N GLN A 177 4.02 5.59 4.32
CA GLN A 177 4.02 6.43 5.52
C GLN A 177 2.90 7.49 5.54
N ASN A 178 2.55 8.07 4.38
CA ASN A 178 1.68 9.26 4.33
C ASN A 178 0.27 8.99 3.83
N ASN A 179 0.02 7.87 3.13
CA ASN A 179 -1.27 7.60 2.49
C ASN A 179 -1.97 6.32 2.99
N LEU A 180 -1.23 5.29 3.38
CA LEU A 180 -1.79 3.98 3.73
C LEU A 180 -1.92 3.80 5.24
N TYR A 181 -3.07 3.31 5.67
CA TYR A 181 -3.42 3.04 7.07
C TYR A 181 -4.22 1.74 7.16
N GLY A 182 -4.01 0.96 8.22
CA GLY A 182 -4.63 -0.36 8.37
C GLY A 182 -4.88 -0.71 9.83
N VAL A 183 -6.02 -1.35 10.11
CA VAL A 183 -6.33 -1.92 11.42
C VAL A 183 -6.81 -3.36 11.24
N ASP A 184 -6.31 -4.27 12.07
CA ASP A 184 -6.84 -5.63 12.22
C ASP A 184 -6.90 -6.03 13.70
N ILE A 185 -7.81 -6.93 14.05
CA ILE A 185 -7.91 -7.46 15.42
C ILE A 185 -6.85 -8.53 15.71
N ASN A 186 -6.28 -9.15 14.67
CA ASN A 186 -5.26 -10.19 14.78
C ASN A 186 -3.83 -9.61 14.68
N PRO A 187 -2.98 -9.72 15.73
CA PRO A 187 -1.58 -9.26 15.69
C PRO A 187 -0.77 -9.84 14.53
N SER A 188 -0.93 -11.12 14.21
CA SER A 188 -0.18 -11.77 13.12
C SER A 188 -0.62 -11.31 11.73
N ALA A 189 -1.83 -10.76 11.59
CA ALA A 189 -2.24 -10.11 10.35
C ALA A 189 -1.51 -8.75 10.18
N VAL A 190 -1.38 -7.98 11.26
CA VAL A 190 -0.63 -6.72 11.31
C VAL A 190 0.85 -6.93 11.00
N GLU A 191 1.56 -7.83 11.71
CA GLU A 191 2.98 -8.15 11.46
C GLU A 191 3.25 -8.46 9.97
N ILE A 192 2.30 -9.10 9.28
CA ILE A 192 2.43 -9.52 7.87
C ILE A 192 1.92 -8.47 6.87
N CYS A 193 0.97 -7.61 7.25
CA CYS A 193 0.68 -6.40 6.50
C CYS A 193 1.89 -5.47 6.46
N GLU A 194 2.58 -5.29 7.60
CA GLU A 194 3.82 -4.52 7.68
C GLU A 194 4.93 -5.12 6.82
N LEU A 195 5.21 -6.42 6.98
CA LEU A 195 6.20 -7.14 6.18
C LEU A 195 5.90 -7.06 4.67
N ARG A 196 4.63 -7.22 4.25
CA ARG A 196 4.23 -7.11 2.84
C ARG A 196 4.42 -5.68 2.32
N LEU A 197 4.15 -4.65 3.12
CA LEU A 197 4.36 -3.25 2.73
C LEU A 197 5.85 -2.88 2.63
N TRP A 198 6.69 -3.36 3.55
CA TRP A 198 8.14 -3.21 3.47
C TRP A 198 8.72 -3.91 2.24
N LEU A 199 8.32 -5.17 1.99
CA LEU A 199 8.72 -5.90 0.79
C LEU A 199 8.23 -5.22 -0.48
N TRP A 200 7.01 -4.67 -0.49
CA TRP A 200 6.50 -3.89 -1.62
C TRP A 200 7.37 -2.65 -1.89
N ILE A 201 7.84 -1.93 -0.86
CA ILE A 201 8.79 -0.80 -1.02
C ILE A 201 10.06 -1.28 -1.75
N VAL A 202 10.71 -2.32 -1.24
CA VAL A 202 12.01 -2.81 -1.76
C VAL A 202 11.91 -3.78 -2.96
N GLN A 203 10.72 -4.02 -3.49
CA GLN A 203 10.55 -4.87 -4.67
C GLN A 203 11.05 -4.14 -5.95
N PRO A 204 12.06 -4.67 -6.66
CA PRO A 204 12.51 -4.14 -7.93
C PRO A 204 11.49 -4.40 -9.05
N PRO A 205 11.54 -3.67 -10.17
CA PRO A 205 10.87 -4.13 -11.39
C PRO A 205 11.53 -5.45 -11.89
N PRO A 206 10.80 -6.37 -12.55
CA PRO A 206 11.31 -7.72 -12.84
C PRO A 206 12.58 -7.81 -13.70
N ASN A 207 12.87 -6.78 -14.50
CA ASN A 207 13.94 -6.76 -15.49
C ASN A 207 15.13 -5.87 -15.05
N LEU A 208 15.50 -5.89 -13.77
CA LEU A 208 16.58 -5.06 -13.23
C LEU A 208 17.50 -5.88 -12.33
N ASP A 209 18.77 -5.96 -12.71
CA ASP A 209 19.81 -6.61 -11.91
C ASP A 209 20.05 -5.82 -10.61
N THR A 210 19.77 -6.45 -9.47
CA THR A 210 19.75 -5.77 -8.16
C THR A 210 21.09 -5.72 -7.43
N ILE A 211 22.15 -6.26 -8.03
CA ILE A 211 23.38 -6.70 -7.35
C ILE A 211 24.05 -5.57 -6.53
N ASP A 212 24.06 -4.33 -7.04
CA ASP A 212 24.71 -3.19 -6.40
C ASP A 212 23.73 -2.20 -5.72
N ILE A 213 22.44 -2.53 -5.61
CA ILE A 213 21.41 -1.59 -5.15
C ILE A 213 21.39 -1.48 -3.62
N LYS A 214 22.17 -0.53 -3.09
CA LYS A 214 22.16 -0.16 -1.68
C LYS A 214 20.80 0.46 -1.27
N LEU A 215 19.97 -0.34 -0.61
CA LEU A 215 18.69 0.10 -0.04
C LEU A 215 18.90 1.05 1.14
N GLU A 216 17.98 2.02 1.28
CA GLU A 216 17.86 2.86 2.49
C GLU A 216 17.08 2.08 3.58
N PRO A 217 17.26 2.39 4.88
CA PRO A 217 16.56 1.70 5.97
C PRO A 217 15.03 1.79 5.82
N LEU A 218 14.33 0.67 6.08
CA LEU A 218 12.88 0.59 5.97
C LEU A 218 12.18 1.62 6.90
N PRO A 219 11.06 2.22 6.47
CA PRO A 219 10.32 3.17 7.29
C PRO A 219 9.67 2.48 8.49
N ASN A 220 9.66 3.15 9.65
CA ASN A 220 8.70 2.81 10.71
C ASN A 220 7.27 3.10 10.20
N ILE A 221 6.39 2.12 10.38
CA ILE A 221 4.97 2.14 9.96
C ILE A 221 4.04 1.60 11.06
N GLU A 222 4.52 1.43 12.30
CA GLU A 222 3.79 0.95 13.49
C GLU A 222 2.64 1.90 13.92
N TYR A 223 2.68 3.11 13.37
CA TYR A 223 1.61 4.10 13.50
C TYR A 223 0.55 3.85 12.43
N ASN A 224 0.96 3.58 11.19
CA ASN A 224 0.10 3.38 10.04
C ASN A 224 -0.72 2.09 10.10
N ILE A 225 -0.08 0.98 10.48
CA ILE A 225 -0.72 -0.35 10.59
C ILE A 225 -0.75 -0.73 12.06
N ARG A 226 -1.93 -1.09 12.61
CA ARG A 226 -2.10 -1.30 14.05
C ARG A 226 -3.05 -2.44 14.42
N VAL A 227 -2.80 -3.05 15.57
CA VAL A 227 -3.70 -4.02 16.20
C VAL A 227 -4.83 -3.30 16.93
N GLY A 228 -6.09 -3.61 16.61
CA GLY A 228 -7.25 -3.11 17.34
C GLY A 228 -8.60 -3.48 16.73
N ASN A 229 -9.69 -3.10 17.39
CA ASN A 229 -11.05 -3.45 16.96
C ASN A 229 -11.80 -2.25 16.36
N SER A 230 -11.82 -2.16 15.03
CA SER A 230 -12.43 -1.08 14.26
C SER A 230 -13.94 -0.88 14.49
N LEU A 231 -14.67 -1.87 15.03
CA LEU A 231 -16.09 -1.71 15.38
C LEU A 231 -16.32 -0.85 16.62
N PHE A 232 -15.33 -0.79 17.52
CA PHE A 232 -15.42 -0.05 18.78
C PHE A 232 -14.46 1.16 18.84
N GLY A 233 -13.58 1.30 17.84
CA GLY A 233 -12.75 2.48 17.64
C GLY A 233 -11.64 2.66 18.69
N TYR A 234 -11.50 3.88 19.21
CA TYR A 234 -10.50 4.24 20.22
C TYR A 234 -11.18 4.96 21.40
N THR A 235 -10.77 4.63 22.62
CA THR A 235 -11.28 5.23 23.85
C THR A 235 -10.14 5.84 24.68
N SER A 236 -9.75 7.07 24.33
CA SER A 236 -8.91 7.93 25.16
C SER A 236 -9.64 8.29 26.47
N GLY A 237 -9.50 7.42 27.47
CA GLY A 237 -10.23 7.50 28.73
C GLY A 237 -11.04 6.22 29.00
N ILE A 238 -10.36 5.10 29.23
CA ILE A 238 -11.00 3.83 29.58
C ILE A 238 -11.62 3.93 30.98
N ARG A 239 -12.95 4.04 31.04
CA ARG A 239 -13.71 3.35 32.10
C ARG A 239 -13.79 1.89 31.69
N GLU A 240 -13.43 0.97 32.59
CA GLU A 240 -13.62 -0.45 32.36
C GLU A 240 -15.12 -0.75 32.21
N ILE A 241 -15.51 -1.29 31.05
CA ILE A 241 -16.86 -1.81 30.80
C ILE A 241 -16.74 -3.33 30.81
N GLU A 242 -17.17 -3.96 31.90
CA GLU A 242 -17.28 -5.43 31.94
C GLU A 242 -18.44 -5.90 31.07
N SER A 243 -18.14 -6.42 29.87
CA SER A 243 -19.08 -7.20 29.07
C SER A 243 -18.79 -8.69 29.22
N PHE A 244 -19.79 -9.46 29.64
CA PHE A 244 -19.69 -10.91 29.75
C PHE A 244 -19.85 -11.57 28.37
N ASP A 245 -18.79 -12.25 27.90
CA ASP A 245 -18.90 -13.21 26.81
C ASP A 245 -19.58 -14.49 27.33
N LYS A 246 -20.83 -14.71 26.90
CA LYS A 246 -21.64 -15.88 27.27
C LYS A 246 -21.17 -17.20 26.66
N THR A 247 -20.25 -17.13 25.70
CA THR A 247 -19.70 -18.27 24.94
C THR A 247 -18.35 -18.73 25.47
N ALA A 248 -17.52 -17.80 25.99
CA ALA A 248 -16.19 -18.11 26.53
C ALA A 248 -16.16 -18.32 28.05
N GLY A 249 -17.03 -17.66 28.82
CA GLY A 249 -17.08 -17.79 30.29
C GLY A 249 -15.98 -17.07 31.07
N GLU A 250 -14.96 -16.54 30.39
CA GLU A 250 -13.83 -15.79 31.00
C GLU A 250 -13.92 -14.27 30.79
N LYS A 251 -13.28 -13.51 31.69
CA LYS A 251 -13.18 -12.04 31.60
C LYS A 251 -12.03 -11.62 30.68
N VAL A 252 -12.32 -11.40 29.40
CA VAL A 252 -11.35 -10.88 28.43
C VAL A 252 -11.12 -9.38 28.65
N LYS A 253 -9.85 -8.96 28.75
CA LYS A 253 -9.47 -7.54 28.82
C LYS A 253 -9.11 -7.02 27.43
N PHE A 254 -9.56 -5.81 27.10
CA PHE A 254 -9.31 -5.16 25.81
C PHE A 254 -8.66 -3.79 25.97
N ALA A 255 -7.72 -3.47 25.07
CA ALA A 255 -7.15 -2.14 24.88
C ALA A 255 -7.58 -1.58 23.50
N MET A 256 -7.60 -0.26 23.35
CA MET A 256 -8.28 0.44 22.25
C MET A 256 -7.42 1.56 21.65
N ILE A 257 -7.74 2.01 20.42
CA ILE A 257 -6.77 2.60 19.37
C ILE A 257 -6.05 5.50 18.97
N SER A 258 -5.88 6.53 19.88
CA SER A 258 -6.73 7.73 19.89
C SER A 258 -6.22 8.97 19.14
N GLU A 259 -5.02 8.94 18.58
CA GLU A 259 -4.36 10.11 17.99
C GLU A 259 -4.10 9.92 16.48
N TRP A 260 -5.10 10.35 15.72
CA TRP A 260 -5.09 10.56 14.26
C TRP A 260 -5.89 11.82 13.90
N ALA A 261 -5.38 12.98 14.33
CA ALA A 261 -5.97 14.32 14.12
C ALA A 261 -4.88 15.34 13.79
#